data_AF-A0A0M7FD44-F1
#
_entry.id   AF-A0A0M7FD44-F1
#
_cell.length_a   1.000
_cell.length_b   1.000
_cell.length_c   1.000
_cell.angle_alpha   90.00
_cell.angle_beta   90.00
_cell.angle_gamma   90.00
#
_symmetry.space_group_name_H-M   'P 1'
#
loop_
_entity.id
_entity.type
_entity.pdbx_description
1 polymer ?
#
loop_
_entity_poly.entity_id
_entity_poly.type
_entity_poly.pdbx_seq_one_letter_code
_entity_poly.pdbx_strand_id
1 'polypeptide(L)'
;MQTHRQAFESFLQRDLRPEERGEALGRFANFVSYSLGDHARARALHAQSVAAFPGNMYFGEVDGPFRSFAHVTLIHHIPDDDGAFKRVLERMSGWDQLATPQGLVAVAHQFGLWGFEKDPAKAQQLLDRAAELGRDQTDDSFNVLAAAAMLWDGGAHEEGYFLTRQLTDRRFPDAASSMYDIHRGFRDNTPDHYLDEAVRDEWLQRAVDDGSPLAKYNMAHRHLFDGKMDFSRRENVETVLRLLQESREEPRADALARLRIGVLLRDHGTDAEKQSGVREYLRPLVDEDDDWRAARASAEIGLAYARGHGAKKNRFAAIEWVGHASKLQPDDEGIDDIHGEVMNSHSLVKTIGTVFGAYMGRGGVTAEDLPPKAAE
;
A
#
# COMPACT_ATOMS: atom_id res chain seq x y z
N MET A 1 -30.68 0.88 -5.06
CA MET A 1 -30.69 -0.06 -3.91
C MET A 1 -32.00 -0.81 -3.73
N GLN A 2 -33.15 -0.14 -3.57
CA GLN A 2 -34.44 -0.82 -3.32
C GLN A 2 -34.89 -1.75 -4.45
N THR A 3 -34.68 -1.36 -5.72
CA THR A 3 -34.99 -2.19 -6.90
C THR A 3 -34.18 -3.50 -6.93
N HIS A 4 -32.88 -3.45 -6.61
CA HIS A 4 -32.04 -4.64 -6.56
C HIS A 4 -32.44 -5.59 -5.42
N ARG A 5 -32.78 -5.03 -4.25
CA ARG A 5 -33.31 -5.82 -3.13
C ARG A 5 -34.59 -6.56 -3.53
N GLN A 6 -35.56 -5.86 -4.13
CA GLN A 6 -36.81 -6.48 -4.58
C GLN A 6 -36.57 -7.56 -5.65
N ALA A 7 -35.59 -7.36 -6.54
CA ALA A 7 -35.22 -8.36 -7.54
C ALA A 7 -34.69 -9.64 -6.89
N PHE A 8 -33.78 -9.54 -5.91
CA PHE A 8 -33.30 -10.70 -5.15
C PHE A 8 -34.43 -11.42 -4.39
N GLU A 9 -35.25 -10.66 -3.66
CA GLU A 9 -36.37 -11.20 -2.89
C GLU A 9 -37.38 -11.92 -3.79
N SER A 10 -37.69 -11.36 -4.97
CA SER A 10 -38.54 -11.98 -5.97
C SER A 10 -37.92 -13.24 -6.59
N PHE A 11 -36.63 -13.20 -6.92
CA PHE A 11 -35.93 -14.35 -7.49
C PHE A 11 -35.93 -15.55 -6.52
N LEU A 12 -35.75 -15.30 -5.22
CA LEU A 12 -35.77 -16.33 -4.18
C LEU A 12 -37.15 -16.96 -3.93
N GLN A 13 -38.24 -16.38 -4.45
CA GLN A 13 -39.58 -17.01 -4.41
C GLN A 13 -39.77 -18.08 -5.49
N ARG A 14 -38.85 -18.19 -6.46
CA ARG A 14 -38.92 -19.20 -7.51
C ARG A 14 -38.53 -20.57 -6.94
N ASP A 15 -39.00 -21.62 -7.62
CA ASP A 15 -38.54 -22.98 -7.36
C ASP A 15 -37.14 -23.14 -7.97
N LEU A 16 -36.11 -23.08 -7.11
CA LEU A 16 -34.69 -23.12 -7.48
C LEU A 16 -34.09 -24.45 -7.03
N ARG A 17 -33.17 -25.00 -7.84
CA ARG A 17 -32.36 -26.14 -7.40
C ARG A 17 -31.55 -25.74 -6.16
N PRO A 18 -31.17 -26.69 -5.27
CA PRO A 18 -30.46 -26.37 -4.03
C PRO A 18 -29.20 -25.51 -4.24
N GLU A 19 -28.40 -25.83 -5.25
CA GLU A 19 -27.22 -25.05 -5.66
C GLU A 19 -27.57 -23.62 -6.09
N GLU A 20 -28.53 -23.45 -7.00
CA GLU A 20 -28.98 -22.14 -7.47
C GLU A 20 -29.53 -21.27 -6.34
N ARG A 21 -30.23 -21.91 -5.38
CA ARG A 21 -30.72 -21.24 -4.19
C ARG A 21 -29.57 -20.81 -3.29
N GLY A 22 -28.58 -21.67 -3.09
CA GLY A 22 -27.35 -21.37 -2.36
C GLY A 22 -26.62 -20.17 -2.96
N GLU A 23 -26.41 -20.17 -4.27
CA GLU A 23 -25.77 -19.07 -5.00
C GLU A 23 -26.54 -17.75 -4.85
N ALA A 24 -27.86 -17.78 -5.10
CA ALA A 24 -28.71 -16.59 -5.01
C ALA A 24 -28.69 -15.99 -3.59
N LEU A 25 -28.76 -16.83 -2.55
CA LEU A 25 -28.71 -16.40 -1.16
C LEU A 25 -27.35 -15.79 -0.80
N GLY A 26 -26.23 -16.40 -1.21
CA GLY A 26 -24.89 -15.89 -0.89
C GLY A 26 -24.57 -14.59 -1.61
N ARG A 27 -24.97 -14.46 -2.89
CA ARG A 27 -24.86 -13.19 -3.63
C ARG A 27 -25.76 -12.10 -3.04
N PHE A 28 -26.96 -12.47 -2.59
CA PHE A 28 -27.84 -11.53 -1.90
C PHE A 28 -27.23 -11.10 -0.56
N ALA A 29 -26.69 -12.02 0.23
CA ALA A 29 -26.00 -11.71 1.48
C ALA A 29 -24.83 -10.73 1.28
N ASN A 30 -24.02 -10.95 0.24
CA ASN A 30 -22.95 -10.03 -0.15
C ASN A 30 -23.48 -8.62 -0.44
N PHE A 31 -24.55 -8.50 -1.24
CA PHE A 31 -25.20 -7.21 -1.50
C PHE A 31 -25.75 -6.56 -0.23
N VAL A 32 -26.41 -7.34 0.64
CA VAL A 32 -26.95 -6.83 1.90
C VAL A 32 -25.83 -6.30 2.81
N SER A 33 -24.69 -6.99 2.89
CA SER A 33 -23.54 -6.55 3.70
C SER A 33 -22.93 -5.26 3.15
N TYR A 34 -22.49 -5.24 1.90
CA TYR A 34 -21.69 -4.13 1.37
C TYR A 34 -22.51 -2.96 0.83
N SER A 35 -23.73 -3.19 0.35
CA SER A 35 -24.55 -2.13 -0.24
C SER A 35 -25.66 -1.61 0.68
N LEU A 36 -26.11 -2.41 1.66
CA LEU A 36 -27.15 -2.01 2.60
C LEU A 36 -26.66 -1.83 4.04
N GLY A 37 -25.47 -2.32 4.40
CA GLY A 37 -24.92 -2.23 5.75
C GLY A 37 -25.68 -3.04 6.81
N ASP A 38 -26.50 -4.02 6.39
CA ASP A 38 -27.31 -4.84 7.30
C ASP A 38 -26.59 -6.18 7.56
N HIS A 39 -25.56 -6.14 8.39
CA HIS A 39 -24.65 -7.26 8.63
C HIS A 39 -25.34 -8.45 9.32
N ALA A 40 -26.30 -8.19 10.21
CA ALA A 40 -27.07 -9.24 10.87
C ALA A 40 -27.91 -10.04 9.87
N ARG A 41 -28.60 -9.34 8.95
CA ARG A 41 -29.35 -10.00 7.88
C ARG A 41 -28.42 -10.70 6.89
N ALA A 42 -27.31 -10.07 6.53
CA ALA A 42 -26.32 -10.70 5.65
C ALA A 42 -25.81 -12.02 6.25
N ARG A 43 -25.48 -12.06 7.54
CA ARG A 43 -25.07 -13.27 8.25
C ARG A 43 -26.15 -14.37 8.21
N ALA A 44 -27.42 -14.02 8.40
CA ALA A 44 -28.52 -14.97 8.32
C ALA A 44 -28.72 -15.52 6.90
N LEU A 45 -28.56 -14.67 5.87
CA LEU A 45 -28.62 -15.09 4.47
C LEU A 45 -27.44 -15.99 4.09
N HIS A 46 -26.23 -15.70 4.58
CA HIS A 46 -25.08 -16.58 4.44
C HIS A 46 -25.35 -17.95 5.05
N ALA A 47 -25.91 -18.03 6.26
CA ALA A 47 -26.29 -19.31 6.89
C ALA A 47 -27.24 -20.13 6.00
N GLN A 48 -28.28 -19.48 5.46
CA GLN A 48 -29.24 -20.11 4.58
C GLN A 48 -28.59 -20.56 3.26
N SER A 49 -27.66 -19.77 2.71
CA SER A 49 -26.87 -20.14 1.53
C SER A 49 -26.10 -21.44 1.79
N VAL A 50 -25.37 -21.53 2.90
CA VAL A 50 -24.60 -22.72 3.28
C VAL A 50 -25.48 -23.96 3.44
N ALA A 51 -26.65 -23.80 4.04
CA ALA A 51 -27.62 -24.87 4.24
C ALA A 51 -28.28 -25.33 2.92
N ALA A 52 -28.42 -24.43 1.94
CA ALA A 52 -28.99 -24.76 0.63
C ALA A 52 -28.02 -25.54 -0.26
N PHE A 53 -26.70 -25.29 -0.17
CA PHE A 53 -25.72 -26.05 -0.93
C PHE A 53 -25.66 -27.53 -0.50
N PRO A 54 -25.78 -28.49 -1.44
CA PRO A 54 -25.74 -29.91 -1.12
C PRO A 54 -24.31 -30.41 -0.88
N GLY A 55 -24.17 -31.35 0.07
CA GLY A 55 -22.91 -32.07 0.30
C GLY A 55 -21.73 -31.15 0.61
N ASN A 56 -20.65 -31.31 -0.18
CA ASN A 56 -19.40 -30.55 -0.05
C ASN A 56 -19.33 -29.32 -0.98
N MET A 57 -20.46 -28.88 -1.54
CA MET A 57 -20.49 -27.74 -2.46
C MET A 57 -20.52 -26.40 -1.71
N TYR A 58 -19.91 -25.39 -2.33
CA TYR A 58 -20.01 -23.97 -1.98
C TYR A 58 -19.45 -23.14 -3.15
N PHE A 59 -19.31 -21.81 -2.98
CA PHE A 59 -18.62 -20.96 -3.96
C PHE A 59 -17.15 -21.39 -4.10
N GLY A 60 -16.67 -21.54 -5.33
CA GLY A 60 -15.29 -21.96 -5.64
C GLY A 60 -14.24 -20.85 -5.54
N GLU A 61 -14.68 -19.60 -5.39
CA GLU A 61 -13.84 -18.41 -5.25
C GLU A 61 -13.86 -17.90 -3.80
N VAL A 62 -12.74 -17.33 -3.36
CA VAL A 62 -12.65 -16.70 -2.02
C VAL A 62 -13.24 -15.30 -1.99
N ASP A 63 -13.29 -14.63 -3.15
CA ASP A 63 -13.91 -13.33 -3.31
C ASP A 63 -15.45 -13.40 -3.34
N GLY A 64 -16.10 -12.26 -3.13
CA GLY A 64 -17.55 -12.16 -3.13
C GLY A 64 -18.21 -12.81 -1.89
N PRO A 65 -19.10 -13.81 -2.02
CA PRO A 65 -19.87 -14.33 -0.90
C PRO A 65 -19.03 -14.88 0.26
N PHE A 66 -17.95 -15.62 -0.01
CA PHE A 66 -17.09 -16.13 1.06
C PHE A 66 -16.41 -14.99 1.83
N ARG A 67 -15.74 -14.06 1.12
CA ARG A 67 -15.17 -12.86 1.73
C ARG A 67 -16.20 -12.06 2.52
N SER A 68 -17.42 -11.88 1.99
CA SER A 68 -18.49 -11.20 2.71
C SER A 68 -18.87 -11.93 3.99
N PHE A 69 -18.92 -13.26 3.96
CA PHE A 69 -19.24 -14.05 5.14
C PHE A 69 -18.11 -13.97 6.19
N ALA A 70 -16.85 -14.03 5.76
CA ALA A 70 -15.72 -13.77 6.64
C ALA A 70 -15.81 -12.35 7.22
N HIS A 71 -16.09 -11.33 6.41
CA HIS A 71 -16.21 -9.94 6.86
C HIS A 71 -17.25 -9.75 7.96
N VAL A 72 -18.48 -10.27 7.78
CA VAL A 72 -19.52 -10.16 8.83
C VAL A 72 -19.18 -10.94 10.10
N THR A 73 -18.38 -12.00 9.99
CA THR A 73 -17.97 -12.81 11.14
C THR A 73 -16.80 -12.19 11.90
N LEU A 74 -15.79 -11.68 11.17
CA LEU A 74 -14.52 -11.23 11.73
C LEU A 74 -14.54 -9.74 12.11
N ILE A 75 -15.04 -8.87 11.23
CA ILE A 75 -15.09 -7.41 11.48
C ILE A 75 -16.26 -7.04 12.39
N HIS A 76 -17.42 -7.65 12.15
CA HIS A 76 -18.64 -7.35 12.90
C HIS A 76 -18.89 -8.30 14.08
N HIS A 77 -17.97 -9.24 14.34
CA HIS A 77 -18.04 -10.19 15.45
C HIS A 77 -19.37 -10.94 15.59
N ILE A 78 -20.08 -11.19 14.49
CA ILE A 78 -21.36 -11.90 14.56
C ILE A 78 -21.05 -13.38 14.81
N PRO A 79 -21.54 -13.98 15.92
CA PRO A 79 -21.13 -15.31 16.34
C PRO A 79 -21.58 -16.41 15.37
N ASP A 80 -20.87 -17.53 15.39
CA ASP A 80 -21.16 -18.72 14.58
C ASP A 80 -22.00 -19.77 15.33
N ASP A 81 -23.07 -19.34 16.00
CA ASP A 81 -23.89 -20.23 16.86
C ASP A 81 -24.57 -21.36 16.08
N ASP A 82 -24.84 -21.15 14.79
CA ASP A 82 -25.44 -22.15 13.88
C ASP A 82 -24.41 -23.04 13.17
N GLY A 83 -23.11 -22.83 13.43
CA GLY A 83 -21.98 -23.54 12.81
C GLY A 83 -21.86 -23.38 11.29
N ALA A 84 -22.52 -22.39 10.68
CA ALA A 84 -22.50 -22.21 9.23
C ALA A 84 -21.13 -21.77 8.73
N PHE A 85 -20.43 -20.91 9.46
CA PHE A 85 -19.10 -20.46 9.09
C PHE A 85 -18.10 -21.61 9.21
N LYS A 86 -18.18 -22.38 10.30
CA LYS A 86 -17.43 -23.63 10.47
C LYS A 86 -17.58 -24.56 9.27
N ARG A 87 -18.82 -24.86 8.87
CA ARG A 87 -19.11 -25.77 7.74
C ARG A 87 -18.50 -25.28 6.43
N VAL A 88 -18.55 -23.97 6.15
CA VAL A 88 -17.93 -23.41 4.95
C VAL A 88 -16.42 -23.55 4.99
N LEU A 89 -15.81 -23.21 6.13
CA LEU A 89 -14.37 -23.36 6.31
C LEU A 89 -13.92 -24.82 6.14
N GLU A 90 -14.64 -25.79 6.73
CA GLU A 90 -14.38 -27.23 6.55
C GLU A 90 -14.51 -27.67 5.08
N ARG A 91 -15.57 -27.23 4.38
CA ARG A 91 -15.80 -27.56 2.96
C ARG A 91 -14.65 -27.03 2.09
N MET A 92 -14.36 -25.73 2.19
CA MET A 92 -13.40 -25.06 1.33
C MET A 92 -11.95 -25.45 1.63
N SER A 93 -11.59 -25.64 2.91
CA SER A 93 -10.28 -26.20 3.30
C SER A 93 -10.15 -27.64 2.82
N GLY A 94 -11.23 -28.43 2.87
CA GLY A 94 -11.22 -29.82 2.41
C GLY A 94 -11.02 -30.02 0.90
N TRP A 95 -11.22 -28.98 0.09
CA TRP A 95 -10.89 -29.03 -1.35
C TRP A 95 -9.40 -28.97 -1.62
N ASP A 96 -8.61 -28.50 -0.65
CA ASP A 96 -7.15 -28.40 -0.72
C ASP A 96 -6.62 -27.62 -1.95
N GLN A 97 -7.35 -26.57 -2.32
CA GLN A 97 -7.05 -25.74 -3.49
C GLN A 97 -6.98 -24.25 -3.17
N LEU A 98 -7.49 -23.81 -2.01
CA LEU A 98 -7.63 -22.40 -1.66
C LEU A 98 -6.80 -22.08 -0.41
N ALA A 99 -5.86 -21.13 -0.52
CA ALA A 99 -4.98 -20.77 0.60
C ALA A 99 -5.73 -20.10 1.76
N THR A 100 -6.66 -19.19 1.46
CA THR A 100 -7.37 -18.38 2.47
C THR A 100 -8.18 -19.23 3.45
N PRO A 101 -9.02 -20.19 3.01
CA PRO A 101 -9.72 -21.09 3.92
C PRO A 101 -8.76 -21.96 4.75
N GLN A 102 -7.63 -22.42 4.18
CA GLN A 102 -6.63 -23.18 4.95
C GLN A 102 -6.06 -22.34 6.10
N GLY A 103 -5.69 -21.07 5.83
CA GLY A 103 -5.20 -20.15 6.85
C GLY A 103 -6.23 -19.84 7.94
N LEU A 104 -7.49 -19.61 7.57
CA LEU A 104 -8.56 -19.36 8.54
C LEU A 104 -8.87 -20.59 9.40
N VAL A 105 -8.88 -21.80 8.83
CA VAL A 105 -9.04 -23.05 9.61
C VAL A 105 -7.84 -23.26 10.53
N ALA A 106 -6.63 -22.90 10.12
CA ALA A 106 -5.45 -22.96 10.98
C ALA A 106 -5.60 -22.05 12.20
N VAL A 107 -6.04 -20.80 12.00
CA VAL A 107 -6.35 -19.88 13.10
C VAL A 107 -7.44 -20.48 14.00
N ALA A 108 -8.50 -21.04 13.42
CA ALA A 108 -9.58 -21.66 14.18
C ALA A 108 -9.09 -22.81 15.07
N HIS A 109 -8.20 -23.67 14.56
CA HIS A 109 -7.57 -24.73 15.34
C HIS A 109 -6.53 -24.23 16.34
N GLN A 110 -5.80 -23.15 16.05
CA GLN A 110 -4.84 -22.60 17.00
C GLN A 110 -5.55 -22.04 18.25
N PHE A 111 -6.68 -21.35 18.05
CA PHE A 111 -7.35 -20.58 19.09
C PHE A 111 -8.64 -21.23 19.61
N GLY A 112 -9.15 -22.27 18.96
CA GLY A 112 -10.40 -22.94 19.33
C GLY A 112 -11.63 -22.09 18.98
N LEU A 113 -11.64 -21.51 17.78
CA LEU A 113 -12.68 -20.58 17.32
C LEU A 113 -13.74 -21.27 16.48
N TRP A 114 -14.91 -20.66 16.35
CA TRP A 114 -15.99 -21.05 15.42
C TRP A 114 -16.36 -22.54 15.51
N GLY A 115 -16.32 -23.13 16.72
CA GLY A 115 -16.64 -24.54 16.94
C GLY A 115 -15.57 -25.54 16.50
N PHE A 116 -14.33 -25.09 16.22
CA PHE A 116 -13.16 -25.95 16.09
C PHE A 116 -12.50 -26.19 17.46
N GLU A 117 -12.02 -27.41 17.67
CA GLU A 117 -11.20 -27.73 18.84
C GLU A 117 -9.76 -27.24 18.66
N LYS A 118 -9.10 -26.93 19.78
CA LYS A 118 -7.70 -26.53 19.76
C LYS A 118 -6.81 -27.69 19.30
N ASP A 119 -6.15 -27.51 18.16
CA ASP A 119 -5.19 -28.45 17.59
C ASP A 119 -4.04 -27.67 16.90
N PRO A 120 -3.03 -27.24 17.68
CA PRO A 120 -1.89 -26.51 17.13
C PRO A 120 -1.11 -27.31 16.08
N ALA A 121 -1.08 -28.64 16.17
CA ALA A 121 -0.35 -29.47 15.21
C ALA A 121 -1.04 -29.44 13.84
N LYS A 122 -2.36 -29.58 13.82
CA LYS A 122 -3.15 -29.43 12.60
C LYS A 122 -3.09 -28.00 12.07
N ALA A 123 -3.09 -26.99 12.93
CA ALA A 123 -2.91 -25.60 12.51
C ALA A 123 -1.60 -25.41 11.73
N GLN A 124 -0.48 -25.99 12.19
CA GLN A 124 0.79 -25.90 11.46
C GLN A 124 0.74 -26.59 10.09
N GLN A 125 0.13 -27.76 9.97
CA GLN A 125 -0.03 -28.46 8.68
C GLN A 125 -0.84 -27.62 7.68
N LEU A 126 -1.92 -26.99 8.16
CA LEU A 126 -2.76 -26.12 7.36
C LEU A 126 -2.03 -24.84 6.93
N LEU A 127 -1.17 -24.28 7.80
CA LEU A 127 -0.34 -23.11 7.48
C LEU A 127 0.73 -23.43 6.43
N ASP A 128 1.38 -24.60 6.53
CA ASP A 128 2.32 -25.06 5.50
C ASP A 128 1.60 -25.15 4.16
N ARG A 129 0.41 -25.75 4.15
CA ARG A 129 -0.39 -25.88 2.95
C ARG A 129 -0.91 -24.55 2.40
N ALA A 130 -1.35 -23.65 3.28
CA ALA A 130 -1.79 -22.31 2.90
C ALA A 130 -0.66 -21.51 2.25
N ALA A 131 0.56 -21.59 2.79
CA ALA A 131 1.72 -20.91 2.24
C ALA A 131 2.18 -21.52 0.91
N GLU A 132 2.01 -22.83 0.70
CA GLU A 132 2.23 -23.46 -0.60
C GLU A 132 1.24 -22.96 -1.65
N LEU A 133 -0.07 -23.10 -1.38
CA LEU A 133 -1.13 -22.70 -2.31
C LEU A 133 -1.10 -21.19 -2.60
N GLY A 134 -0.84 -20.38 -1.57
CA GLY A 134 -1.01 -18.94 -1.67
C GLY A 134 0.06 -18.24 -2.50
N ARG A 135 1.19 -18.90 -2.82
CA ARG A 135 2.23 -18.32 -3.69
C ARG A 135 1.73 -18.07 -5.12
N ASP A 136 0.77 -18.88 -5.57
CA ASP A 136 0.14 -18.73 -6.89
C ASP A 136 -1.19 -17.95 -6.82
N GLN A 137 -1.60 -17.50 -5.62
CA GLN A 137 -2.88 -16.85 -5.34
C GLN A 137 -2.70 -15.46 -4.70
N THR A 138 -1.52 -14.85 -4.87
CA THR A 138 -1.23 -13.52 -4.30
C THR A 138 -2.11 -12.44 -4.91
N ASP A 139 -2.53 -12.62 -6.16
CA ASP A 139 -3.36 -11.68 -6.92
C ASP A 139 -4.84 -11.69 -6.49
N ASP A 140 -5.26 -12.69 -5.70
CA ASP A 140 -6.60 -12.72 -5.13
C ASP A 140 -6.79 -11.55 -4.16
N SER A 141 -7.88 -10.80 -4.32
CA SER A 141 -8.11 -9.61 -3.49
C SER A 141 -8.44 -9.97 -2.03
N PHE A 142 -8.77 -11.23 -1.77
CA PHE A 142 -8.91 -11.83 -0.44
C PHE A 142 -8.02 -13.07 -0.26
N ASN A 143 -6.73 -12.91 -0.55
CA ASN A 143 -5.71 -13.90 -0.23
C ASN A 143 -5.51 -14.11 1.29
N VAL A 144 -4.67 -15.07 1.68
CA VAL A 144 -4.48 -15.46 3.09
C VAL A 144 -3.89 -14.34 3.96
N LEU A 145 -3.05 -13.46 3.39
CA LEU A 145 -2.51 -12.30 4.11
C LEU A 145 -3.59 -11.24 4.32
N ALA A 146 -4.51 -11.06 3.35
CA ALA A 146 -5.69 -10.21 3.50
C ALA A 146 -6.67 -10.75 4.56
N ALA A 147 -6.76 -12.06 4.75
CA ALA A 147 -7.52 -12.64 5.87
C ALA A 147 -6.86 -12.37 7.24
N ALA A 148 -5.53 -12.43 7.33
CA ALA A 148 -4.78 -11.97 8.50
C ALA A 148 -5.07 -10.49 8.80
N ALA A 149 -5.08 -9.65 7.76
CA ALA A 149 -5.42 -8.24 7.89
C ALA A 149 -6.86 -8.04 8.40
N MET A 150 -7.83 -8.81 7.87
CA MET A 150 -9.23 -8.72 8.30
C MET A 150 -9.42 -9.15 9.76
N LEU A 151 -8.68 -10.15 10.26
CA LEU A 151 -8.69 -10.50 11.68
C LEU A 151 -8.20 -9.32 12.53
N TRP A 152 -7.10 -8.70 12.12
CA TRP A 152 -6.54 -7.53 12.80
C TRP A 152 -7.52 -6.36 12.81
N ASP A 153 -8.09 -6.00 11.66
CA ASP A 153 -9.00 -4.86 11.52
C ASP A 153 -10.31 -5.08 12.29
N GLY A 154 -10.67 -6.36 12.53
CA GLY A 154 -11.74 -6.78 13.41
C GLY A 154 -11.34 -6.79 14.88
N GLY A 155 -10.17 -6.31 15.29
CA GLY A 155 -9.74 -6.31 16.70
C GLY A 155 -9.29 -7.67 17.25
N ALA A 156 -9.30 -8.73 16.44
CA ALA A 156 -8.70 -10.03 16.77
C ALA A 156 -7.18 -9.96 16.53
N HIS A 157 -6.51 -9.06 17.26
CA HIS A 157 -5.11 -8.71 17.03
C HIS A 157 -4.16 -9.89 17.24
N GLU A 158 -4.42 -10.74 18.23
CA GLU A 158 -3.58 -11.92 18.51
C GLU A 158 -3.67 -12.94 17.36
N GLU A 159 -4.87 -13.20 16.85
CA GLU A 159 -5.14 -14.11 15.74
C GLU A 159 -4.58 -13.58 14.42
N GLY A 160 -4.80 -12.29 14.14
CA GLY A 160 -4.26 -11.61 12.96
C GLY A 160 -2.73 -11.62 12.98
N TYR A 161 -2.12 -11.23 14.11
CA TYR A 161 -0.67 -11.28 14.31
C TYR A 161 -0.12 -12.69 14.15
N PHE A 162 -0.76 -13.69 14.75
CA PHE A 162 -0.35 -15.10 14.62
C PHE A 162 -0.31 -15.51 13.15
N LEU A 163 -1.39 -15.26 12.39
CA LEU A 163 -1.44 -15.66 11.00
C LEU A 163 -0.38 -14.93 10.16
N THR A 164 -0.22 -13.61 10.33
CA THR A 164 0.84 -12.85 9.65
C THR A 164 2.22 -13.41 9.99
N ARG A 165 2.52 -13.63 11.28
CA ARG A 165 3.82 -14.14 11.74
C ARG A 165 4.13 -15.52 11.15
N GLN A 166 3.15 -16.42 11.14
CA GLN A 166 3.29 -17.78 10.59
C GLN A 166 3.51 -17.79 9.07
N LEU A 167 2.88 -16.85 8.36
CA LEU A 167 3.14 -16.63 6.94
C LEU A 167 4.55 -16.06 6.70
N THR A 168 5.01 -15.13 7.54
CA THR A 168 6.37 -14.58 7.49
C THR A 168 7.43 -15.67 7.69
N ASP A 169 7.25 -16.57 8.67
CA ASP A 169 8.16 -17.69 8.90
C ASP A 169 8.27 -18.64 7.69
N ARG A 170 7.23 -18.69 6.85
CA ARG A 170 7.16 -19.48 5.61
C ARG A 170 7.59 -18.70 4.37
N ARG A 171 8.12 -17.49 4.55
CA ARG A 171 8.50 -16.54 3.48
C ARG A 171 7.35 -16.31 2.49
N PHE A 172 6.12 -16.20 3.01
CA PHE A 172 4.99 -15.80 2.19
C PHE A 172 5.20 -14.37 1.69
N PRO A 173 4.91 -14.07 0.40
CA PRO A 173 5.08 -12.72 -0.15
C PRO A 173 4.41 -11.65 0.71
N ASP A 174 5.12 -10.54 0.91
CA ASP A 174 4.70 -9.36 1.69
C ASP A 174 4.28 -9.58 3.16
N ALA A 175 4.39 -10.80 3.70
CA ALA A 175 4.11 -11.05 5.11
C ALA A 175 5.12 -10.35 6.04
N ALA A 176 6.41 -10.29 5.67
CA ALA A 176 7.42 -9.52 6.40
C ALA A 176 7.12 -8.01 6.38
N SER A 177 6.66 -7.47 5.24
CA SER A 177 6.21 -6.07 5.13
C SER A 177 5.00 -5.80 6.02
N SER A 178 4.07 -6.74 6.12
CA SER A 178 2.92 -6.64 7.04
C SER A 178 3.35 -6.65 8.51
N MET A 179 4.36 -7.44 8.88
CA MET A 179 4.95 -7.38 10.23
C MET A 179 5.59 -6.02 10.50
N TYR A 180 6.35 -5.48 9.54
CA TYR A 180 6.92 -4.13 9.64
C TYR A 180 5.83 -3.07 9.87
N ASP A 181 4.70 -3.15 9.15
CA ASP A 181 3.58 -2.22 9.30
C ASP A 181 2.88 -2.32 10.66
N ILE A 182 2.77 -3.52 11.24
CA ILE A 182 2.29 -3.69 12.62
C ILE A 182 3.25 -3.01 13.61
N HIS A 183 4.54 -3.33 13.55
CA HIS A 183 5.51 -2.89 14.56
C HIS A 183 5.84 -1.39 14.51
N ARG A 184 5.57 -0.72 13.38
CA ARG A 184 5.64 0.75 13.27
C ARG A 184 4.33 1.47 13.60
N GLY A 185 3.27 0.75 13.93
CA GLY A 185 1.94 1.32 14.20
C GLY A 185 1.27 1.91 12.97
N PHE A 186 1.56 1.40 11.78
CA PHE A 186 0.90 1.85 10.54
C PHE A 186 -0.54 1.34 10.44
N ARG A 187 -0.85 0.19 11.06
CA ARG A 187 -2.21 -0.33 11.13
C ARG A 187 -3.03 0.41 12.18
N ASP A 188 -4.29 0.68 11.85
CA ASP A 188 -5.24 1.27 12.77
C ASP A 188 -5.38 0.40 14.03
N ASN A 189 -5.66 1.07 15.16
CA ASN A 189 -5.88 0.45 16.48
C ASN A 189 -4.75 -0.48 16.97
N THR A 190 -3.51 -0.32 16.48
CA THR A 190 -2.38 -1.13 16.91
C THR A 190 -2.11 -0.96 18.42
N PRO A 191 -2.22 -2.03 19.23
CA PRO A 191 -1.89 -1.95 20.65
C PRO A 191 -0.41 -1.64 20.91
N ASP A 192 -0.13 -0.82 21.93
CA ASP A 192 1.23 -0.35 22.27
C ASP A 192 2.27 -1.47 22.42
N HIS A 193 1.87 -2.65 22.90
CA HIS A 193 2.80 -3.77 23.10
C HIS A 193 3.32 -4.39 21.79
N TYR A 194 2.73 -4.04 20.65
CA TYR A 194 3.27 -4.39 19.33
C TYR A 194 4.21 -3.32 18.79
N LEU A 195 4.31 -2.14 19.40
CA LEU A 195 5.17 -1.06 18.91
C LEU A 195 6.58 -1.24 19.46
N ASP A 196 7.50 -1.67 18.59
CA ASP A 196 8.91 -1.84 18.94
C ASP A 196 9.79 -1.44 17.75
N GLU A 197 10.66 -0.45 17.95
CA GLU A 197 11.52 0.06 16.88
C GLU A 197 12.56 -0.96 16.40
N ALA A 198 13.13 -1.77 17.30
CA ALA A 198 14.12 -2.76 16.92
C ALA A 198 13.47 -3.89 16.13
N VAL A 199 12.32 -4.38 16.60
CA VAL A 199 11.57 -5.44 15.91
C VAL A 199 11.03 -4.95 14.56
N ARG A 200 10.55 -3.70 14.49
CA ARG A 200 10.21 -3.03 13.22
C ARG A 200 11.39 -3.07 12.25
N ASP A 201 12.58 -2.69 12.71
CA ASP A 201 13.78 -2.60 11.85
C ASP A 201 14.21 -3.98 11.33
N GLU A 202 14.12 -5.00 12.18
CA GLU A 202 14.35 -6.39 11.79
C GLU A 202 13.36 -6.86 10.72
N TRP A 203 12.06 -6.54 10.86
CA TRP A 203 11.07 -6.89 9.84
C TRP A 203 11.26 -6.15 8.53
N LEU A 204 11.66 -4.87 8.57
CA LEU A 204 11.97 -4.11 7.36
C LEU A 204 13.16 -4.74 6.62
N GLN A 205 14.23 -5.09 7.34
CA GLN A 205 15.38 -5.77 6.76
C GLN A 205 14.97 -7.12 6.15
N ARG A 206 14.17 -7.91 6.89
CA ARG A 206 13.68 -9.19 6.39
C ARG A 206 12.84 -9.04 5.12
N ALA A 207 11.97 -8.03 5.06
CA ALA A 207 11.15 -7.76 3.88
C ALA A 207 11.98 -7.34 2.66
N VAL A 208 13.08 -6.60 2.87
CA VAL A 208 14.06 -6.30 1.82
C VAL A 208 14.77 -7.58 1.35
N ASP A 209 15.20 -8.44 2.26
CA ASP A 209 15.87 -9.71 1.94
C ASP A 209 14.94 -10.71 1.23
N ASP A 210 13.64 -10.65 1.53
CA ASP A 210 12.59 -11.41 0.85
C ASP A 210 12.19 -10.78 -0.51
N GLY A 211 12.73 -9.60 -0.85
CA GLY A 211 12.62 -8.99 -2.16
C GLY A 211 11.47 -8.01 -2.36
N SER A 212 10.71 -7.66 -1.30
CA SER A 212 9.54 -6.78 -1.41
C SER A 212 9.94 -5.38 -1.93
N PRO A 213 9.46 -4.94 -3.11
CA PRO A 213 9.82 -3.64 -3.67
C PRO A 213 9.41 -2.47 -2.77
N LEU A 214 8.24 -2.56 -2.13
CA LEU A 214 7.79 -1.54 -1.18
C LEU A 214 8.69 -1.45 0.06
N ALA A 215 9.19 -2.58 0.57
CA ALA A 215 10.14 -2.58 1.68
C ALA A 215 11.47 -1.94 1.30
N LYS A 216 11.94 -2.14 0.05
CA LYS A 216 13.14 -1.47 -0.47
C LYS A 216 12.96 0.04 -0.53
N TYR A 217 11.79 0.53 -0.95
CA TYR A 217 11.46 1.97 -0.88
C TYR A 217 11.52 2.48 0.57
N ASN A 218 10.88 1.78 1.50
CA ASN A 218 10.85 2.17 2.90
C ASN A 218 12.25 2.18 3.54
N MET A 219 13.10 1.22 3.20
CA MET A 219 14.50 1.18 3.62
C MET A 219 15.29 2.36 3.06
N ALA A 220 15.15 2.65 1.76
CA ALA A 220 15.79 3.80 1.14
C ALA A 220 15.35 5.12 1.77
N HIS A 221 14.05 5.29 2.01
CA HIS A 221 13.50 6.47 2.67
C HIS A 221 14.15 6.68 4.04
N ARG A 222 14.31 5.61 4.83
CA ARG A 222 14.98 5.73 6.14
C ARG A 222 16.43 6.16 6.02
N HIS A 223 17.21 5.54 5.13
CA HIS A 223 18.59 5.95 4.90
C HIS A 223 18.74 7.40 4.47
N LEU A 224 17.76 7.96 3.75
CA LEU A 224 17.77 9.35 3.33
C LEU A 224 17.48 10.34 4.47
N PHE A 225 16.64 9.96 5.44
CA PHE A 225 16.07 10.92 6.40
C PHE A 225 16.44 10.68 7.87
N ASP A 226 17.02 9.53 8.24
CA ASP A 226 17.42 9.26 9.62
C ASP A 226 18.76 9.91 10.03
N GLY A 227 19.48 10.49 9.07
CA GLY A 227 20.76 11.18 9.28
C GLY A 227 21.92 10.26 9.65
N LYS A 228 21.77 8.94 9.56
CA LYS A 228 22.81 7.97 9.95
C LYS A 228 23.78 7.65 8.80
N MET A 229 23.36 7.86 7.56
CA MET A 229 24.15 7.54 6.38
C MET A 229 24.96 8.74 5.88
N ASP A 230 26.25 8.52 5.64
CA ASP A 230 27.18 9.53 5.11
C ASP A 230 27.20 9.50 3.57
N PHE A 231 26.47 10.40 2.93
CA PHE A 231 26.39 10.48 1.47
C PHE A 231 27.61 11.14 0.80
N SER A 232 28.67 11.51 1.54
CA SER A 232 29.96 11.80 0.91
C SER A 232 30.66 10.54 0.41
N ARG A 233 30.21 9.36 0.85
CA ARG A 233 30.73 8.06 0.41
C ARG A 233 29.90 7.53 -0.76
N ARG A 234 30.59 7.18 -1.84
CA ARG A 234 29.94 6.67 -3.06
C ARG A 234 29.12 5.41 -2.81
N GLU A 235 29.63 4.50 -1.98
CA GLU A 235 28.96 3.23 -1.61
C GLU A 235 27.55 3.44 -1.01
N ASN A 236 27.36 4.52 -0.25
CA ASN A 236 26.09 4.86 0.38
C ASN A 236 25.08 5.39 -0.64
N VAL A 237 25.55 6.26 -1.55
CA VAL A 237 24.73 6.73 -2.68
C VAL A 237 24.28 5.55 -3.55
N GLU A 238 25.20 4.63 -3.88
CA GLU A 238 24.90 3.44 -4.69
C GLU A 238 23.92 2.49 -3.99
N THR A 239 24.06 2.31 -2.67
CA THR A 239 23.15 1.47 -1.88
C THR A 239 21.72 1.99 -1.92
N VAL A 240 21.53 3.28 -1.65
CA VAL A 240 20.20 3.90 -1.68
C VAL A 240 19.64 3.98 -3.10
N LEU A 241 20.47 4.29 -4.09
CA LEU A 241 20.07 4.29 -5.49
C LEU A 241 19.55 2.91 -5.91
N ARG A 242 20.25 1.82 -5.57
CA ARG A 242 19.81 0.46 -5.88
C ARG A 242 18.46 0.14 -5.23
N LEU A 243 18.30 0.43 -3.94
CA LEU A 243 17.03 0.22 -3.23
C LEU A 243 15.88 0.98 -3.90
N LEU A 244 16.10 2.24 -4.26
CA LEU A 244 15.09 3.04 -4.95
C LEU A 244 14.79 2.49 -6.35
N GLN A 245 15.79 2.09 -7.13
CA GLN A 245 15.56 1.52 -8.46
C GLN A 245 14.75 0.23 -8.40
N GLU A 246 15.12 -0.69 -7.51
CA GLU A 246 14.41 -1.96 -7.34
C GLU A 246 12.99 -1.76 -6.78
N SER A 247 12.76 -0.69 -6.01
CA SER A 247 11.42 -0.38 -5.51
C SER A 247 10.41 0.05 -6.57
N ARG A 248 10.88 0.44 -7.77
CA ARG A 248 10.03 0.91 -8.86
C ARG A 248 9.19 -0.18 -9.50
N GLU A 249 9.45 -1.44 -9.18
CA GLU A 249 8.57 -2.57 -9.51
C GLU A 249 7.20 -2.45 -8.82
N GLU A 250 7.11 -1.73 -7.70
CA GLU A 250 5.85 -1.38 -7.04
C GLU A 250 5.25 -0.09 -7.65
N PRO A 251 4.11 -0.15 -8.36
CA PRO A 251 3.52 1.02 -9.02
C PRO A 251 3.23 2.19 -8.07
N ARG A 252 2.87 1.90 -6.81
CA ARG A 252 2.59 2.95 -5.80
C ARG A 252 3.85 3.68 -5.36
N ALA A 253 5.02 3.05 -5.49
CA ALA A 253 6.30 3.59 -5.06
C ALA A 253 7.10 4.22 -6.23
N ASP A 254 6.85 3.83 -7.49
CA ASP A 254 7.69 4.23 -8.63
C ASP A 254 7.90 5.75 -8.76
N ALA A 255 6.83 6.54 -8.78
CA ALA A 255 6.96 7.99 -8.92
C ALA A 255 7.67 8.65 -7.72
N LEU A 256 7.37 8.19 -6.51
CA LEU A 256 8.06 8.64 -5.30
C LEU A 256 9.54 8.23 -5.31
N ALA A 257 9.86 7.03 -5.80
CA ALA A 257 11.23 6.55 -5.93
C ALA A 257 11.99 7.38 -6.96
N ARG A 258 11.40 7.69 -8.13
CA ARG A 258 12.01 8.59 -9.13
C ARG A 258 12.30 9.97 -8.54
N LEU A 259 11.36 10.55 -7.80
CA LEU A 259 11.58 11.83 -7.12
C LEU A 259 12.80 11.75 -6.18
N ARG A 260 12.89 10.70 -5.36
CA ARG A 260 14.02 10.50 -4.44
C ARG A 260 15.33 10.22 -5.16
N ILE A 261 15.32 9.46 -6.25
CA ILE A 261 16.50 9.23 -7.09
C ILE A 261 17.00 10.55 -7.67
N GLY A 262 16.09 11.36 -8.23
CA GLY A 262 16.44 12.66 -8.80
C GLY A 262 17.12 13.59 -7.80
N VAL A 263 16.57 13.67 -6.58
CA VAL A 263 17.15 14.46 -5.48
C VAL A 263 18.50 13.90 -5.02
N LEU A 264 18.60 12.59 -4.78
CA LEU A 264 19.84 11.93 -4.34
C LEU A 264 20.98 12.17 -5.35
N LEU A 265 20.70 11.96 -6.64
CA LEU A 265 21.71 12.15 -7.69
C LEU A 265 22.08 13.61 -7.87
N ARG A 266 21.13 14.55 -7.79
CA ARG A 266 21.42 15.99 -7.86
C ARG A 266 22.38 16.43 -6.76
N ASP A 267 22.17 15.97 -5.53
CA ASP A 267 22.95 16.43 -4.39
C ASP A 267 24.29 15.69 -4.24
N HIS A 268 24.34 14.39 -4.55
CA HIS A 268 25.48 13.53 -4.24
C HIS A 268 26.08 12.76 -5.43
N GLY A 269 25.48 12.85 -6.62
CA GLY A 269 25.99 12.17 -7.82
C GLY A 269 27.25 12.83 -8.41
N THR A 270 27.87 12.13 -9.36
CA THR A 270 28.84 12.72 -10.30
C THR A 270 28.17 13.78 -11.18
N ASP A 271 28.94 14.62 -11.88
CA ASP A 271 28.36 15.67 -12.74
C ASP A 271 27.39 15.12 -13.80
N ALA A 272 27.67 13.93 -14.35
CA ALA A 272 26.78 13.25 -15.29
C ALA A 272 25.51 12.73 -14.60
N GLU A 273 25.64 12.10 -13.44
CA GLU A 273 24.50 11.62 -12.65
C GLU A 273 23.62 12.76 -12.15
N LYS A 274 24.20 13.90 -11.76
CA LYS A 274 23.44 15.10 -11.39
C LYS A 274 22.55 15.57 -12.54
N GLN A 275 23.09 15.59 -13.76
CA GLN A 275 22.32 15.96 -14.96
C GLN A 275 21.22 14.94 -15.24
N SER A 276 21.51 13.65 -15.13
CA SER A 276 20.53 12.56 -15.27
C SER A 276 19.43 12.66 -14.20
N GLY A 277 19.77 12.91 -12.94
CA GLY A 277 18.83 13.12 -11.83
C GLY A 277 17.80 14.20 -12.15
N VAL A 278 18.25 15.33 -12.70
CA VAL A 278 17.35 16.43 -13.09
C VAL A 278 16.54 16.07 -14.35
N ARG A 279 17.19 15.58 -15.41
CA ARG A 279 16.57 15.43 -16.73
C ARG A 279 15.72 14.16 -16.88
N GLU A 280 16.18 13.04 -16.33
CA GLU A 280 15.56 11.73 -16.52
C GLU A 280 14.62 11.36 -15.37
N TYR A 281 14.86 11.87 -14.16
CA TYR A 281 14.05 11.52 -12.98
C TYR A 281 13.11 12.64 -12.54
N LEU A 282 13.58 13.88 -12.38
CA LEU A 282 12.73 14.98 -11.91
C LEU A 282 11.84 15.55 -13.01
N ARG A 283 12.40 15.85 -14.19
CA ARG A 283 11.66 16.55 -15.26
C ARG A 283 10.37 15.83 -15.70
N PRO A 284 10.33 14.49 -15.88
CA PRO A 284 9.10 13.81 -16.28
C PRO A 284 7.97 13.91 -15.25
N LEU A 285 8.29 14.03 -13.96
CA LEU A 285 7.29 14.13 -12.88
C LEU A 285 6.49 15.44 -12.93
N VAL A 286 7.02 16.48 -13.58
CA VAL A 286 6.34 17.77 -13.73
C VAL A 286 5.10 17.67 -14.61
N ASP A 287 5.09 16.70 -15.54
CA ASP A 287 4.01 16.54 -16.51
C ASP A 287 3.03 15.39 -16.09
N GLU A 288 3.19 14.82 -14.89
CA GLU A 288 2.30 13.80 -14.33
C GLU A 288 1.03 14.42 -13.71
N ASP A 289 -0.08 13.66 -13.69
CA ASP A 289 -1.39 14.04 -13.12
C ASP A 289 -1.40 13.94 -11.58
N ASP A 290 -0.44 14.59 -10.94
CA ASP A 290 -0.34 14.69 -9.48
C ASP A 290 0.35 16.01 -9.11
N ASP A 291 -0.46 16.98 -8.67
CA ASP A 291 -0.01 18.34 -8.39
C ASP A 291 1.10 18.38 -7.34
N TRP A 292 1.04 17.54 -6.31
CA TRP A 292 2.06 17.52 -5.28
C TRP A 292 3.41 17.02 -5.83
N ARG A 293 3.41 15.93 -6.61
CA ARG A 293 4.63 15.42 -7.26
C ARG A 293 5.18 16.41 -8.27
N ALA A 294 4.32 17.00 -9.11
CA ALA A 294 4.73 17.99 -10.10
C ALA A 294 5.31 19.25 -9.45
N ALA A 295 4.68 19.73 -8.36
CA ALA A 295 5.16 20.86 -7.59
C ALA A 295 6.49 20.55 -6.90
N ARG A 296 6.60 19.39 -6.24
CA ARG A 296 7.84 18.99 -5.55
C ARG A 296 8.98 18.81 -6.54
N ALA A 297 8.77 18.15 -7.67
CA ALA A 297 9.78 18.04 -8.73
C ALA A 297 10.20 19.41 -9.27
N SER A 298 9.24 20.32 -9.50
CA SER A 298 9.51 21.70 -9.92
C SER A 298 10.40 22.45 -8.93
N ALA A 299 10.12 22.33 -7.62
CA ALA A 299 10.93 22.95 -6.58
C ALA A 299 12.37 22.42 -6.59
N GLU A 300 12.54 21.09 -6.71
CA GLU A 300 13.86 20.44 -6.73
C GLU A 300 14.66 20.79 -8.02
N ILE A 301 14.00 20.99 -9.16
CA ILE A 301 14.61 21.51 -10.40
C ILE A 301 15.02 22.97 -10.20
N GLY A 302 14.20 23.79 -9.52
CA GLY A 302 14.56 25.16 -9.14
C GLY A 302 15.86 25.21 -8.33
N LEU A 303 16.01 24.30 -7.35
CA LEU A 303 17.23 24.12 -6.56
C LEU A 303 18.43 23.72 -7.42
N ALA A 304 18.24 22.85 -8.41
CA ALA A 304 19.29 22.46 -9.36
C ALA A 304 19.86 23.67 -10.11
N TYR A 305 18.99 24.56 -10.61
CA TYR A 305 19.40 25.81 -11.26
C TYR A 305 20.00 26.84 -10.30
N ALA A 306 19.51 26.91 -9.05
CA ALA A 306 20.05 27.83 -8.05
C ALA A 306 21.48 27.44 -7.64
N ARG A 307 21.71 26.15 -7.41
CA ARG A 307 23.00 25.60 -6.94
C ARG A 307 23.98 25.30 -8.08
N GLY A 308 23.48 25.08 -9.30
CA GLY A 308 24.28 24.62 -10.44
C GLY A 308 24.55 23.12 -10.39
N HIS A 309 23.67 22.34 -9.75
CA HIS A 309 23.80 20.89 -9.61
C HIS A 309 22.89 20.20 -10.62
N GLY A 310 23.47 19.60 -11.66
CA GLY A 310 22.70 18.91 -12.71
C GLY A 310 22.05 19.84 -13.74
N ALA A 311 22.09 21.14 -13.50
CA ALA A 311 21.72 22.19 -14.44
C ALA A 311 22.75 23.32 -14.39
N LYS A 312 22.89 24.07 -15.49
CA LYS A 312 23.76 25.25 -15.51
C LYS A 312 23.16 26.32 -14.60
N LYS A 313 23.93 26.82 -13.62
CA LYS A 313 23.46 27.80 -12.64
C LYS A 313 22.76 28.98 -13.34
N ASN A 314 21.49 29.21 -13.03
CA ASN A 314 20.68 30.28 -13.60
C ASN A 314 19.58 30.73 -12.65
N ARG A 315 19.66 31.98 -12.18
CA ARG A 315 18.70 32.52 -11.20
C ARG A 315 17.30 32.70 -11.78
N PHE A 316 17.19 33.11 -13.04
CA PHE A 316 15.88 33.34 -13.65
C PHE A 316 15.13 32.01 -13.77
N ALA A 317 15.76 30.98 -14.34
CA ALA A 317 15.18 29.64 -14.40
C ALA A 317 14.82 29.11 -13.00
N ALA A 318 15.70 29.27 -12.02
CA ALA A 318 15.43 28.84 -10.65
C ALA A 318 14.16 29.48 -10.06
N ILE A 319 13.99 30.80 -10.22
CA ILE A 319 12.81 31.55 -9.73
C ILE A 319 11.54 31.09 -10.46
N GLU A 320 11.59 30.91 -11.77
CA GLU A 320 10.42 30.46 -12.54
C GLU A 320 9.99 29.05 -12.10
N TRP A 321 10.94 28.14 -11.86
CA TRP A 321 10.66 26.78 -11.40
C TRP A 321 10.06 26.72 -9.98
N VAL A 322 10.61 27.45 -9.00
CA VAL A 322 10.01 27.50 -7.65
C VAL A 322 8.68 28.24 -7.66
N GLY A 323 8.51 29.25 -8.51
CA GLY A 323 7.23 29.93 -8.71
C GLY A 323 6.18 29.04 -9.36
N HIS A 324 6.59 28.10 -10.22
CA HIS A 324 5.70 27.06 -10.74
C HIS A 324 5.28 26.09 -9.63
N ALA A 325 6.22 25.67 -8.78
CA ALA A 325 5.94 24.79 -7.64
C ALA A 325 4.90 25.39 -6.67
N SER A 326 5.11 26.63 -6.22
CA SER A 326 4.18 27.30 -5.29
C SER A 326 2.80 27.59 -5.89
N LYS A 327 2.66 27.63 -7.23
CA LYS A 327 1.35 27.76 -7.89
C LYS A 327 0.57 26.45 -7.90
N LEU A 328 1.27 25.34 -8.16
CA LEU A 328 0.66 24.01 -8.16
C LEU A 328 0.25 23.58 -6.75
N GLN A 329 1.12 23.83 -5.77
CA GLN A 329 0.85 23.49 -4.38
C GLN A 329 1.15 24.69 -3.47
N PRO A 330 0.18 25.60 -3.31
CA PRO A 330 0.30 26.69 -2.34
C PRO A 330 0.31 26.13 -0.90
N ASP A 331 1.03 26.80 -0.01
CA ASP A 331 1.10 26.51 1.43
C ASP A 331 1.77 25.17 1.83
N ASP A 332 2.55 24.55 0.93
CA ASP A 332 3.42 23.41 1.28
C ASP A 332 4.74 23.92 1.88
N GLU A 333 4.94 23.66 3.18
CA GLU A 333 6.11 24.10 3.94
C GLU A 333 7.44 23.68 3.29
N GLY A 334 7.50 22.46 2.74
CA GLY A 334 8.73 21.96 2.10
C GLY A 334 9.04 22.63 0.77
N ILE A 335 8.02 23.07 0.03
CA ILE A 335 8.17 23.89 -1.19
C ILE A 335 8.53 25.33 -0.82
N ASP A 336 7.91 25.88 0.23
CA ASP A 336 8.18 27.24 0.71
C ASP A 336 9.62 27.40 1.24
N ASP A 337 10.15 26.39 1.93
CA ASP A 337 11.54 26.35 2.37
C ASP A 337 12.51 26.41 1.18
N ILE A 338 12.24 25.60 0.14
CA ILE A 338 13.02 25.60 -1.12
C ILE A 338 12.90 26.95 -1.82
N HIS A 339 11.69 27.48 -1.92
CA HIS A 339 11.44 28.78 -2.53
C HIS A 339 12.23 29.87 -1.79
N GLY A 340 12.17 29.88 -0.46
CA GLY A 340 12.96 30.73 0.41
C GLY A 340 14.46 30.61 0.16
N GLU A 341 15.00 29.39 0.07
CA GLU A 341 16.41 29.15 -0.23
C GLU A 341 16.81 29.73 -1.59
N VAL A 342 16.03 29.47 -2.64
CA VAL A 342 16.31 30.01 -3.99
C VAL A 342 16.33 31.53 -3.97
N MET A 343 15.38 32.15 -3.26
CA MET A 343 15.30 33.61 -3.13
C MET A 343 16.41 34.20 -2.25
N ASN A 344 16.87 33.47 -1.23
CA ASN A 344 17.87 33.91 -0.25
C ASN A 344 19.32 33.51 -0.60
N SER A 345 19.54 32.72 -1.64
CA SER A 345 20.86 32.19 -2.04
C SER A 345 21.96 33.26 -2.32
N HIS A 346 21.63 34.56 -2.28
CA HIS A 346 22.57 35.64 -1.93
C HIS A 346 21.87 36.80 -1.18
N SER A 347 22.29 37.02 0.07
CA SER A 347 22.16 38.23 0.91
C SER A 347 21.50 39.49 0.32
N LEU A 348 20.44 39.95 1.00
CA LEU A 348 20.11 41.36 1.30
C LEU A 348 20.85 42.44 0.48
N VAL A 349 20.29 42.81 -0.68
CA VAL A 349 20.33 44.22 -1.14
C VAL A 349 18.92 44.61 -1.58
N LYS A 350 18.27 45.36 -0.68
CA LYS A 350 17.14 46.28 -0.91
C LYS A 350 15.91 45.72 -1.62
N THR A 351 14.90 45.43 -0.79
CA THR A 351 13.58 46.08 -0.82
C THR A 351 13.27 46.86 -2.13
N ILE A 352 12.33 46.31 -2.91
CA ILE A 352 11.58 46.94 -4.03
C ILE A 352 12.28 46.99 -5.42
N GLY A 353 13.25 46.10 -5.72
CA GLY A 353 13.90 46.07 -7.05
C GLY A 353 14.01 44.71 -7.78
N THR A 354 13.59 43.60 -7.17
CA THR A 354 14.09 42.26 -7.53
C THR A 354 13.46 41.62 -8.78
N VAL A 355 12.27 42.08 -9.23
CA VAL A 355 11.61 41.52 -10.41
C VAL A 355 12.21 42.06 -11.73
N PHE A 356 12.72 43.30 -11.74
CA PHE A 356 13.27 43.90 -12.96
C PHE A 356 14.74 43.50 -13.24
N GLY A 357 15.54 43.21 -12.20
CA GLY A 357 16.94 42.78 -12.38
C GLY A 357 17.10 41.35 -12.91
N ALA A 358 16.16 40.44 -12.61
CA ALA A 358 16.17 39.07 -13.13
C ALA A 358 15.96 39.02 -14.65
N TYR A 359 15.29 40.02 -15.23
CA TYR A 359 15.02 40.10 -16.67
C TYR A 359 16.29 40.41 -17.51
N MET A 360 17.35 40.95 -16.91
CA MET A 360 18.67 41.10 -17.57
C MET A 360 19.51 39.80 -17.59
N GLY A 361 19.09 38.76 -16.84
CA GLY A 361 19.73 37.44 -16.81
C GLY A 361 19.15 36.42 -17.81
N ARG A 362 18.25 36.84 -18.70
CA ARG A 362 17.63 35.99 -19.73
C ARG A 362 18.61 35.42 -20.75
N GLY A 363 19.84 35.96 -20.80
CA GLY A 363 20.90 35.53 -21.70
C GLY A 363 21.30 34.08 -21.49
N GLY A 364 20.85 33.19 -22.39
CA GLY A 364 21.24 31.79 -22.41
C GLY A 364 20.26 30.81 -21.74
N VAL A 365 19.03 31.23 -21.47
CA VAL A 365 17.92 30.34 -21.04
C VAL A 365 17.11 29.94 -22.27
N THR A 366 16.92 28.65 -22.47
CA THR A 366 16.10 28.06 -23.53
C THR A 366 14.72 27.66 -22.99
N ALA A 367 13.80 27.26 -23.86
CA ALA A 367 12.49 26.76 -23.44
C ALA A 367 12.59 25.49 -22.57
N GLU A 368 13.64 24.68 -22.77
CA GLU A 368 13.90 23.47 -21.98
C GLU A 368 14.32 23.79 -20.54
N ASP A 369 14.85 24.99 -20.30
CA ASP A 369 15.30 25.43 -18.99
C ASP A 369 14.17 26.01 -18.13
N LEU A 370 12.96 26.13 -18.67
CA LEU A 370 11.80 26.75 -18.03
C LEU A 370 10.69 25.73 -17.74
N PRO A 371 9.86 25.98 -16.70
CA PRO A 371 8.69 25.16 -16.44
C PRO A 371 7.70 25.17 -17.62
N PRO A 372 6.85 24.14 -17.76
CA PRO A 372 5.78 24.17 -18.74
C PRO A 372 4.90 25.41 -18.51
N LYS A 373 4.38 25.97 -19.61
CA LYS A 373 3.41 27.06 -19.50
C LYS A 373 2.11 26.47 -18.97
N ALA A 374 1.47 27.17 -18.03
CA ALA A 374 0.13 26.82 -17.59
C ALA A 374 -0.80 26.72 -18.82
N ALA A 375 -1.63 25.68 -18.87
CA ALA A 375 -2.73 25.62 -19.82
C ALA A 375 -3.69 26.77 -19.49
N GLU A 376 -4.00 27.61 -20.49
CA GLU A 376 -4.94 28.73 -20.37
C GLU A 376 -6.40 28.28 -20.17
#